data_AF-A0A1W2P7M6-F1
#
_entry.id   AF-A0A1W2P7M6-F1
#
_cell.length_a   1.000
_cell.length_b   1.000
_cell.length_c   1.000
_cell.angle_alpha   90.00
_cell.angle_beta   90.00
_cell.angle_gamma   90.00
#
_symmetry.space_group_name_H-M   'P 1'
#
loop_
_entity.id
_entity.type
_entity.pdbx_description
1 polymer ?
#
loop_
_entity_poly.entity_id
_entity_poly.type
_entity_poly.pdbx_seq_one_letter_code
_entity_poly.pdbx_strand_id
1 'polypeptide(L)'
;EHVADSPAVGDIIPFSIIIQFLFTRAPAELKSPFQRAEWSHARFSQWLDDHPSEKDRLLLLRGALEAYVQSVRSRDGKEFAPVYPIMVQLLQKAMSALQ
;
A
#
# COMPACT_ATOMS: atom_id res chain seq x y z
N GLU A 1 4.65 8.36 -10.71
CA GLU A 1 6.10 8.22 -10.45
C GLU A 1 6.60 9.39 -9.63
N HIS A 2 6.62 10.63 -10.14
CA HIS A 2 7.18 11.80 -9.43
C HIS A 2 6.73 12.05 -7.98
N VAL A 3 5.51 11.68 -7.60
CA VAL A 3 5.02 11.83 -6.21
C VAL A 3 5.81 10.94 -5.24
N ALA A 4 6.22 9.75 -5.65
CA ALA A 4 6.98 8.81 -4.83
C ALA A 4 8.43 9.27 -4.56
N ASP A 5 8.95 10.13 -5.43
CA ASP A 5 10.31 10.68 -5.33
C ASP A 5 10.35 12.07 -4.69
N SER A 6 9.18 12.60 -4.29
CA SER A 6 9.10 13.89 -3.62
C SER A 6 9.83 13.84 -2.27
N PRO A 7 10.69 14.82 -1.96
CA PRO A 7 11.39 14.87 -0.67
C PRO A 7 10.43 15.04 0.52
N ALA A 8 9.18 15.44 0.27
CA ALA A 8 8.16 15.52 1.32
C ALA A 8 7.70 14.15 1.82
N VAL A 9 7.93 13.06 1.07
CA VAL A 9 7.50 11.71 1.45
C VAL A 9 8.45 11.15 2.49
N GLY A 10 7.90 10.75 3.64
CA GLY A 10 8.65 10.30 4.80
C GLY A 10 9.09 11.42 5.75
N ASP A 11 9.02 12.68 5.31
CA ASP A 11 9.26 13.87 6.15
C ASP A 11 7.91 14.41 6.68
N ILE A 12 7.16 15.11 5.82
CA ILE A 12 5.88 15.72 6.20
C ILE A 12 4.69 14.84 5.77
N ILE A 13 4.84 14.09 4.68
CA ILE A 13 3.80 13.21 4.15
C ILE A 13 4.13 11.76 4.53
N PRO A 14 3.30 11.08 5.33
CA PRO A 14 3.55 9.68 5.68
C PRO A 14 3.56 8.78 4.46
N PHE A 15 4.43 7.76 4.47
CA PHE A 15 4.53 6.79 3.38
C PHE A 15 3.21 6.06 3.13
N SER A 16 2.48 5.73 4.21
CA SER A 16 1.20 5.03 4.16
C SER A 16 0.17 5.78 3.30
N ILE A 17 0.15 7.11 3.36
CA ILE A 17 -0.75 7.96 2.58
C ILE A 17 -0.43 7.86 1.09
N ILE A 18 0.85 7.92 0.71
CA ILE A 18 1.25 7.81 -0.69
C ILE A 18 0.94 6.41 -1.24
N ILE A 19 1.25 5.36 -0.48
CA ILE A 19 0.97 3.98 -0.92
C ILE A 19 -0.55 3.77 -1.04
N GLN A 20 -1.35 4.28 -0.11
CA GLN A 20 -2.82 4.22 -0.18
C GLN A 20 -3.37 4.97 -1.40
N PHE A 21 -2.81 6.15 -1.73
CA PHE A 21 -3.14 6.85 -2.97
C PHE A 21 -2.79 6.02 -4.22
N LEU A 22 -1.64 5.34 -4.24
CA LEU A 22 -1.25 4.50 -5.37
C LEU A 22 -2.21 3.33 -5.61
N PHE A 23 -2.86 2.80 -4.56
CA PHE A 23 -3.93 1.81 -4.73
C PHE A 23 -5.13 2.36 -5.52
N THR A 24 -5.43 3.67 -5.47
CA THR A 24 -6.53 4.26 -6.28
C THR A 24 -6.17 4.36 -7.76
N ARG A 25 -4.90 4.13 -8.12
CA ARG A 25 -4.40 4.09 -9.51
C ARG A 25 -4.08 2.67 -9.97
N ALA A 26 -4.24 1.68 -9.09
CA ALA A 26 -3.94 0.29 -9.37
C ALA A 26 -5.06 -0.38 -10.20
N PRO A 27 -4.74 -1.42 -10.98
CA PRO A 27 -5.76 -2.20 -11.67
C PRO A 27 -6.60 -3.00 -10.66
N ALA A 28 -7.80 -3.42 -11.08
CA ALA A 28 -8.78 -4.05 -10.20
C ALA A 28 -8.29 -5.35 -9.54
N GLU A 29 -7.34 -6.06 -10.14
CA GLU A 29 -6.77 -7.26 -9.53
C GLU A 29 -5.85 -6.98 -8.34
N LEU A 30 -5.29 -5.77 -8.22
CA LEU A 30 -4.52 -5.30 -7.08
C LEU A 30 -5.47 -4.64 -6.09
N LYS A 31 -6.23 -5.47 -5.37
CA LYS A 31 -7.21 -5.02 -4.37
C LYS A 31 -6.52 -4.20 -3.27
N SER A 32 -7.11 -3.05 -2.96
CA SER A 32 -6.69 -2.22 -1.82
C SER A 32 -6.92 -2.92 -0.47
N PRO A 33 -6.29 -2.45 0.63
CA PRO A 33 -6.35 -3.15 1.91
C PRO A 33 -7.76 -3.30 2.46
N PHE A 34 -8.61 -2.27 2.34
CA PHE A 34 -10.00 -2.37 2.80
C PHE A 34 -10.82 -3.36 1.99
N GLN A 35 -10.60 -3.44 0.67
CA GLN A 35 -11.26 -4.44 -0.19
C GLN A 35 -10.82 -5.86 0.16
N ARG A 36 -9.53 -6.04 0.48
CA ARG A 36 -8.96 -7.32 0.93
C ARG A 36 -9.50 -7.77 2.28
N ALA A 37 -9.70 -6.82 3.20
CA ALA A 37 -10.25 -7.07 4.51
C ALA A 37 -11.78 -7.11 4.54
N GLU A 38 -12.44 -6.92 3.38
CA GLU A 38 -13.90 -6.85 3.23
C GLU A 38 -14.53 -5.78 4.13
N TRP A 39 -13.86 -4.64 4.23
CA TRP A 39 -14.33 -3.49 4.98
C TRP A 39 -15.11 -2.53 4.09
N SER A 40 -16.11 -1.88 4.67
CA SER A 40 -16.67 -0.67 4.06
C SER A 40 -15.65 0.48 4.16
N HIS A 41 -15.84 1.52 3.35
CA HIS A 41 -15.05 2.75 3.47
C HIS A 41 -15.15 3.37 4.87
N ALA A 42 -16.34 3.35 5.49
CA ALA A 42 -16.55 3.87 6.85
C ALA A 42 -15.73 3.08 7.88
N ARG A 43 -15.73 1.74 7.80
CA ARG A 43 -14.93 0.88 8.69
C ARG A 43 -13.43 1.12 8.49
N PHE A 44 -12.99 1.29 7.24
CA PHE A 44 -11.59 1.59 6.98
C PHE A 44 -11.17 2.97 7.47
N SER A 45 -12.02 3.99 7.32
CA SER A 45 -11.79 5.32 7.89
C SER A 45 -11.64 5.24 9.40
N GLN A 46 -12.58 4.58 10.09
CA GLN A 46 -12.52 4.39 11.53
C GLN A 46 -11.24 3.65 11.95
N TRP A 47 -10.86 2.61 11.22
CA TRP A 47 -9.62 1.88 11.50
C TRP A 47 -8.39 2.78 11.40
N LEU A 48 -8.32 3.68 10.42
CA LEU A 48 -7.23 4.65 10.30
C LEU A 48 -7.19 5.64 11.47
N ASP A 49 -8.36 6.08 11.94
CA ASP A 49 -8.48 6.96 13.11
C ASP A 49 -8.00 6.25 14.39
N ASP A 50 -8.37 4.97 14.55
CA ASP A 50 -8.00 4.15 15.71
C ASP A 50 -6.52 3.69 15.69
N HIS A 51 -5.86 3.72 14.53
CA HIS A 51 -4.49 3.24 14.33
C HIS A 51 -3.58 4.38 13.83
N PRO A 52 -3.17 5.32 14.70
CA PRO A 52 -2.30 6.45 14.34
C PRO A 52 -0.85 6.02 14.05
N SER A 53 -0.46 4.81 14.48
CA SER A 53 0.85 4.23 14.24
C SER A 53 1.08 4.01 12.75
N GLU A 54 2.08 4.71 12.19
CA GLU A 54 2.49 4.53 10.79
C GLU A 54 2.92 3.08 10.51
N LYS A 55 3.58 2.44 11.48
CA LYS A 55 3.98 1.03 11.37
C LYS A 55 2.78 0.11 11.15
N ASP A 56 1.69 0.31 11.89
CA ASP A 56 0.50 -0.54 11.78
C ASP A 56 -0.19 -0.34 10.43
N ARG A 57 -0.25 0.90 9.95
CA ARG A 57 -0.76 1.24 8.61
C ARG A 57 0.08 0.58 7.51
N LEU A 58 1.40 0.63 7.61
CA LEU A 58 2.31 -0.01 6.65
C LEU A 58 2.18 -1.54 6.66
N LEU A 59 1.96 -2.16 7.82
CA LEU A 59 1.71 -3.60 7.92
C LEU A 59 0.41 -4.01 7.21
N LEU A 60 -0.66 -3.22 7.35
CA LEU A 60 -1.91 -3.45 6.61
C LEU A 60 -1.68 -3.35 5.09
N LEU A 61 -0.95 -2.33 4.63
CA LEU A 61 -0.61 -2.14 3.21
C LEU A 61 0.26 -3.28 2.66
N ARG A 62 1.24 -3.74 3.44
CA ARG A 62 2.09 -4.88 3.12
C ARG A 62 1.27 -6.14 2.86
N GLY A 63 0.29 -6.43 3.71
CA GLY A 63 -0.58 -7.60 3.54
C GLY A 63 -1.41 -7.58 2.24
N ALA A 64 -1.78 -6.39 1.75
CA ALA A 64 -2.45 -6.25 0.46
C ALA A 64 -1.50 -6.51 -0.72
N LEU A 65 -0.27 -5.98 -0.67
CA LEU A 65 0.77 -6.19 -1.69
C LEU A 65 1.21 -7.66 -1.76
N GLU A 66 1.44 -8.31 -0.62
CA GLU A 66 1.80 -9.74 -0.56
C GLU A 66 0.69 -10.62 -1.15
N ALA A 67 -0.57 -10.30 -0.89
CA ALA A 67 -1.69 -11.05 -1.46
C ALA A 67 -1.80 -10.90 -2.98
N TYR A 68 -1.44 -9.73 -3.52
CA TYR A 68 -1.36 -9.54 -4.97
C TYR A 68 -0.27 -10.41 -5.60
N VAL A 69 0.88 -10.56 -4.93
CA VAL A 69 1.91 -11.51 -5.39
C VAL A 69 1.36 -12.92 -5.49
N GLN A 70 0.62 -13.37 -4.48
CA GLN A 70 0.03 -14.71 -4.52
C GLN A 70 -1.01 -14.84 -5.65
N SER A 71 -1.84 -13.83 -5.89
CA SER A 71 -2.85 -13.87 -6.95
C SER A 71 -2.26 -13.82 -8.36
N VAL A 72 -1.13 -13.13 -8.56
CA VAL A 72 -0.37 -13.14 -9.82
C VAL A 72 0.26 -14.51 -10.06
N ARG A 73 0.85 -15.11 -9.02
CA ARG A 73 1.46 -16.45 -9.10
C ARG A 73 0.42 -17.54 -9.40
N SER A 74 -0.74 -17.48 -8.76
CA SER A 74 -1.78 -18.52 -8.91
C SER A 74 -2.42 -18.57 -10.30
N ARG A 75 -2.27 -17.51 -11.10
CA ARG A 75 -2.81 -17.42 -12.47
C ARG A 75 -1.74 -17.57 -13.56
N ASP A 76 -0.55 -18.07 -13.20
CA ASP A 76 0.65 -18.11 -14.06
C ASP A 76 0.99 -16.74 -14.69
N GLY A 77 0.67 -15.66 -13.97
CA GLY A 77 0.93 -14.30 -14.39
C GLY A 77 2.43 -14.03 -14.39
N LYS A 78 2.95 -13.54 -15.51
CA LYS A 78 4.39 -13.25 -15.68
C LYS A 78 4.75 -11.80 -15.40
N GLU A 79 3.75 -10.93 -15.27
CA GLU A 79 3.93 -9.48 -15.13
C GLU A 79 3.10 -8.94 -13.97
N PHE A 80 3.66 -7.93 -13.30
CA PHE A 80 2.98 -7.15 -12.27
C PHE A 80 2.47 -5.85 -12.86
N ALA A 81 1.42 -5.29 -12.25
CA ALA A 81 0.98 -3.93 -12.54
C ALA A 81 2.15 -2.94 -12.42
N PRO A 82 2.33 -1.98 -13.34
CA PRO A 82 3.45 -1.03 -13.29
C PRO A 82 3.57 -0.24 -11.98
N VAL A 83 2.46 -0.02 -11.27
CA VAL A 83 2.45 0.67 -9.97
C VAL A 83 2.98 -0.20 -8.82
N TYR A 84 2.91 -1.53 -8.93
CA TYR A 84 3.26 -2.45 -7.85
C TYR A 84 4.73 -2.33 -7.40
N PRO A 85 5.73 -2.33 -8.30
CA PRO A 85 7.13 -2.14 -7.90
C PRO A 85 7.37 -0.82 -7.16
N ILE A 86 6.68 0.26 -7.57
CA ILE A 86 6.77 1.59 -6.92
C ILE A 86 6.26 1.50 -5.47
N MET A 87 5.12 0.85 -5.25
CA MET A 87 4.54 0.67 -3.92
C MET A 87 5.44 -0.18 -3.02
N VAL A 88 6.06 -1.24 -3.56
CA VAL A 88 7.00 -2.08 -2.81
C VAL A 88 8.25 -1.29 -2.42
N GLN A 89 8.81 -0.50 -3.34
CA GLN A 89 9.98 0.34 -3.03
C GLN A 89 9.66 1.38 -1.94
N LEU A 90 8.50 2.04 -2.01
CA LEU A 90 8.06 2.96 -0.96
C LEU A 90 7.88 2.26 0.38
N LEU A 91 7.25 1.08 0.39
CA LEU A 91 7.06 0.30 1.60
C LEU A 91 8.41 -0.11 2.22
N GLN A 92 9.37 -0.55 1.41
CA GLN A 92 10.72 -0.90 1.90
C GLN A 92 11.44 0.30 2.52
N LYS A 93 11.43 1.46 1.83
CA LYS A 93 11.98 2.72 2.36
C LYS A 93 11.33 3.08 3.71
N ALA A 94 10.00 3.00 3.78
CA ALA A 94 9.23 3.30 4.98
C ALA A 94 9.60 2.39 6.16
N MET A 95 9.67 1.08 5.91
CA MET A 95 10.01 0.10 6.95
C MET A 95 11.44 0.27 7.47
N SER A 96 12.39 0.64 6.61
CA SER A 96 13.76 0.96 7.04
C SER A 96 13.85 2.27 7.83
N ALA A 97 13.03 3.27 7.52
CA ALA A 97 12.99 4.54 8.25
C ALA A 97 12.38 4.42 9.66
N LEU A 98 11.64 3.34 9.93
CA LEU A 98 11.01 3.04 11.22
C LEU A 98 11.81 2.06 12.09
N GLN A 99 12.97 1.59 11.63
CA GLN A 99 13.92 0.78 12.41
C GLN A 99 14.80 1.67 13.27
#